data_AF-A0A9E2NPT7-F1
#
_entry.id   AF-A0A9E2NPT7-F1
#
_cell.length_a   1.000
_cell.length_b   1.000
_cell.length_c   1.000
_cell.angle_alpha   90.00
_cell.angle_beta   90.00
_cell.angle_gamma   90.00
#
_symmetry.space_group_name_H-M   'P 1'
#
loop_
_entity.id
_entity.type
_entity.pdbx_description
1 polymer ?
#
loop_
_entity_poly.entity_id
_entity_poly.type
_entity_poly.pdbx_seq_one_letter_code
_entity_poly.pdbx_strand_id
1 'polypeptide(L)' 'MIREVTMYQAECDVCGGSLKNSLTKRTIVFEDEEWLRATCSELDWQEIDGKLYCPDCYEYDEKTKEYKPKVKEE' A
#
# COMPACT_ATOMS: atom_id res chain seq x y z
N MET A 1 -5.18 8.62 -30.29
CA MET A 1 -6.43 8.89 -29.55
C MET A 1 -6.15 8.65 -28.08
N ILE A 2 -6.55 9.56 -27.20
CA ILE A 2 -6.43 9.43 -25.74
C ILE A 2 -7.85 9.29 -25.20
N ARG A 3 -8.09 8.34 -24.30
CA ARG A 3 -9.40 8.08 -23.67
C ARG A 3 -9.25 7.95 -22.15
N GLU A 4 -10.28 8.37 -21.42
CA GLU A 4 -10.38 8.16 -19.98
C GLU A 4 -10.72 6.70 -19.66
N VAL A 5 -10.17 6.18 -18.56
CA VAL A 5 -10.43 4.83 -18.04
C VAL A 5 -10.45 4.85 -16.52
N THR A 6 -11.17 3.92 -15.90
CA THR A 6 -11.17 3.69 -14.45
C THR A 6 -10.14 2.63 -14.09
N MET A 7 -9.40 2.82 -12.99
CA MET A 7 -8.38 1.90 -12.48
C MET A 7 -8.41 1.89 -10.95
N TYR A 8 -7.82 0.85 -10.35
CA TYR A 8 -7.61 0.73 -8.90
C TYR A 8 -6.24 1.28 -8.52
N GLN A 9 -6.16 1.92 -7.34
CA GLN A 9 -4.92 2.34 -6.71
C GLN A 9 -4.87 1.83 -5.27
N ALA A 10 -3.67 1.60 -4.75
CA ALA A 10 -3.48 1.31 -3.34
C ALA A 10 -3.33 2.61 -2.55
N GLU A 11 -4.02 2.70 -1.42
CA GLU A 11 -3.95 3.81 -0.47
C GLU A 11 -3.71 3.24 0.93
N CYS A 12 -2.80 3.85 1.68
CA CYS A 12 -2.50 3.42 3.03
C CYS A 12 -3.56 3.92 4.02
N ASP A 13 -4.13 3.00 4.79
CA ASP A 13 -5.18 3.28 5.80
C ASP A 13 -4.74 4.21 6.95
N VAL A 14 -3.44 4.51 7.09
CA VAL A 14 -2.88 5.35 8.18
C VAL A 14 -2.43 6.73 7.69
N CYS A 15 -1.84 6.82 6.50
CA CYS A 15 -1.31 8.08 5.98
C CYS A 15 -2.07 8.63 4.77
N GLY A 16 -2.99 7.88 4.18
CA GLY A 16 -3.65 8.23 2.92
C GLY A 16 -2.68 8.29 1.73
N GLY A 17 -1.43 7.85 1.91
CA GLY A 17 -0.42 7.84 0.86
C GLY A 17 -0.73 6.77 -0.18
N SER A 18 -0.55 7.09 -1.45
CA SER A 18 -0.71 6.11 -2.53
C SER A 18 0.58 5.34 -2.82
N LEU A 19 0.44 4.12 -3.36
CA LEU A 19 1.57 3.37 -3.90
C LEU A 19 2.17 4.10 -5.11
N LYS A 20 3.46 4.40 -5.05
CA LYS A 20 4.16 5.18 -6.09
C LYS A 20 5.36 4.43 -6.63
N ASN A 21 5.58 4.59 -7.93
CA ASN A 21 6.81 4.14 -8.56
C ASN A 21 8.00 4.97 -8.04
N SER A 22 9.04 4.29 -7.55
CA SER A 22 10.17 4.94 -6.88
C SER A 22 10.96 5.88 -7.78
N LEU A 23 11.03 5.60 -9.09
CA LEU A 23 11.76 6.39 -10.09
C LEU A 23 10.94 7.58 -10.58
N THR A 24 9.69 7.34 -10.98
CA THR A 24 8.85 8.38 -11.61
C THR A 24 8.01 9.18 -10.63
N LYS A 25 7.89 8.71 -9.38
CA LYS A 25 7.01 9.25 -8.33
C LYS A 25 5.52 9.29 -8.69
N ARG A 26 5.12 8.63 -9.80
CA ARG A 26 3.72 8.50 -10.23
C ARG A 26 3.04 7.38 -9.46
N THR A 27 1.73 7.54 -9.23
CA THR A 27 0.90 6.49 -8.63
C THR A 27 0.87 5.28 -9.53
N ILE A 28 1.04 4.10 -8.93
CA ILE A 28 0.87 2.81 -9.59
C ILE A 28 -0.62 2.46 -9.53
N VAL A 29 -1.18 2.09 -10.67
CA VAL A 29 -2.60 1.76 -10.83
C VAL A 29 -2.74 0.52 -11.72
N PHE A 30 -3.79 -0.27 -11.50
CA PHE A 30 -4.09 -1.48 -12.28
C PHE A 30 -5.57 -1.55 -12.63
N GLU A 31 -5.92 -2.31 -13.67
CA GLU A 31 -7.31 -2.55 -14.04
C GLU A 31 -8.09 -3.44 -13.05
N ASP A 32 -7.40 -4.19 -12.20
CA ASP A 32 -7.98 -5.08 -11.19
C ASP A 32 -7.21 -5.04 -9.85
N GLU A 33 -7.88 -5.50 -8.80
CA GLU A 33 -7.34 -5.50 -7.45
C GLU A 33 -6.31 -6.63 -7.20
N GLU A 34 -6.35 -7.72 -7.97
CA GLU A 34 -5.48 -8.88 -7.73
C GLU A 34 -4.03 -8.54 -8.07
N TRP A 35 -3.80 -7.95 -9.24
CA TRP A 35 -2.48 -7.46 -9.65
C TRP A 35 -1.99 -6.31 -8.77
N LEU A 36 -2.91 -5.43 -8.33
CA LEU A 36 -2.57 -4.37 -7.39
C LEU A 36 -2.09 -4.94 -6.04
N ARG A 37 -2.80 -5.93 -5.48
CA ARG A 37 -2.40 -6.60 -4.22
C ARG A 37 -1.07 -7.33 -4.36
N ALA A 38 -0.85 -8.03 -5.48
CA ALA A 38 0.43 -8.68 -5.76
C ALA A 38 1.58 -7.67 -5.78
N THR A 39 1.38 -6.54 -6.48
CA THR A 39 2.38 -5.46 -6.55
C THR A 39 2.61 -4.78 -5.19
N CYS A 40 1.57 -4.63 -4.37
CA CYS A 40 1.72 -4.13 -3.00
C CYS A 40 2.62 -5.06 -2.20
N SER A 41 2.38 -6.37 -2.24
CA SER A 41 3.20 -7.36 -1.54
C SER A 41 4.66 -7.36 -2.02
N GLU A 42 4.91 -7.20 -3.32
CA GLU A 42 6.28 -7.12 -3.87
C GLU A 42 7.03 -5.85 -3.46
N LEU A 43 6.31 -4.79 -3.09
CA LEU A 43 6.85 -3.48 -2.71
C LEU A 43 6.75 -3.22 -1.20
N ASP A 44 6.71 -4.30 -0.40
CA ASP A 44 6.69 -4.29 1.06
C ASP A 44 5.46 -3.58 1.66
N TRP A 45 4.35 -3.46 0.95
CA TRP A 45 3.08 -3.07 1.58
C TRP A 45 2.47 -4.28 2.29
N GLN A 46 1.89 -4.06 3.47
CA GLN A 46 1.34 -5.13 4.30
C GLN A 46 -0.16 -4.99 4.45
N GLU A 47 -0.87 -6.11 4.31
CA GLU A 47 -2.27 -6.22 4.68
C GLU A 47 -2.36 -6.79 6.10
N ILE A 48 -2.91 -6.01 7.04
CA ILE A 48 -3.05 -6.38 8.46
C ILE A 48 -4.51 -6.15 8.84
N ASP A 49 -5.21 -7.20 9.25
CA ASP A 49 -6.64 -7.18 9.61
C ASP A 49 -7.54 -6.56 8.53
N GLY A 50 -7.26 -6.86 7.25
CA GLY A 50 -8.03 -6.36 6.09
C GLY A 50 -7.81 -4.89 5.74
N LYS A 51 -6.83 -4.24 6.36
CA LYS A 51 -6.36 -2.89 6.04
C LYS A 51 -4.99 -2.93 5.41
N LEU A 52 -4.68 -1.96 4.57
CA LEU A 52 -3.46 -1.90 3.78
C LEU A 52 -2.53 -0.79 4.29
N TYR A 53 -1.27 -1.13 4.53
CA TYR A 53 -0.27 -0.25 5.12
C TYR A 53 0.97 -0.12 4.24
N CYS A 54 1.44 1.11 4.05
CA CYS A 54 2.75 1.33 3.43
C CYS A 54 3.89 0.96 4.40
N PRO A 55 5.12 0.71 3.89
CA PRO A 55 6.30 0.38 4.71
C PRO A 55 6.58 1.34 5.86
N ASP A 56 6.17 2.60 5.71
CA ASP A 56 6.37 3.62 6.72
C ASP A 56 5.35 3.54 7.86
N CYS A 57 4.19 2.92 7.64
CA CYS A 57 3.05 2.92 8.56
C CYS A 57 2.76 1.59 9.25
N TYR A 58 3.64 0.59 9.11
CA TYR A 58 3.63 -0.61 9.93
C TYR A 58 5.04 -0.92 10.46
N GLU A 59 5.12 -1.73 11.51
CA GLU A 59 6.36 -2.25 12.08
C GLU A 59 6.22 -3.73 12.41
N TYR A 60 7.36 -4.42 12.55
CA TYR A 60 7.38 -5.81 13.01
C TYR A 60 7.58 -5.83 14.53
N ASP A 61 6.63 -6.43 15.25
CA ASP A 61 6.72 -6.61 16.69
C ASP A 61 7.51 -7.91 16.99
N GLU A 62 8.77 -7.75 17.41
CA GLU A 62 9.65 -8.87 17.79
C GLU A 62 9.09 -9.76 18.92
N LYS A 63 8.20 -9.24 19.78
CA LYS A 63 7.63 -10.01 20.89
C LYS A 63 6.53 -10.95 20.41
N THR A 64 5.64 -10.46 19.56
CA THR A 64 4.54 -11.29 19.03
C THR A 64 4.89 -11.98 17.73
N LYS A 65 6.01 -11.58 17.09
CA LYS A 65 6.47 -12.04 15.77
C LYS A 65 5.47 -11.75 14.66
N GLU A 66 4.82 -10.58 14.73
CA GLU A 66 3.75 -10.17 13.81
C GLU A 66 3.94 -8.72 13.36
N TYR A 67 3.44 -8.39 12.17
CA TYR A 67 3.37 -7.00 11.71
C TYR A 67 2.19 -6.27 12.38
N LYS A 68 2.43 -5.03 12.81
CA LYS A 68 1.42 -4.18 13.44
C LYS A 68 1.43 -2.79 12.80
N PRO A 69 0.28 -2.12 12.69
CA PRO A 69 0.24 -0.72 12.31
C PRO A 69 1.07 0.12 13.27
N LYS A 70 1.87 1.05 12.75
CA LYS A 70 2.49 2.09 13.59
C LYS A 70 1.39 3.02 14.05
N VAL A 71 1.27 3.17 15.36
CA VAL A 71 0.41 4.19 15.94
C VAL A 71 1.09 5.53 15.67
N LYS A 72 0.44 6.43 14.93
CA LYS A 72 0.87 7.82 14.92
C LYS A 72 0.51 8.39 16.29
N GLU A 73 1.52 8.73 17.08
CA GLU A 73 1.31 9.60 18.25
C GLU A 73 0.81 10.96 17.72
N GLU A 74 -0.34 11.41 18.22
CA GLU A 74 -0.93 12.73 17.91
C GLU A 74 -0.14 13.88 18.53
#